data_AF-A0A0F7KQF7-F1
#
_entry.id   AF-A0A0F7KQF7-F1
#
_cell.length_a   1.000
_cell.length_b   1.000
_cell.length_c   1.000
_cell.angle_alpha   90.00
_cell.angle_beta   90.00
_cell.angle_gamma   90.00
#
_symmetry.space_group_name_H-M   'P 1'
#
loop_
_entity.id
_entity.type
_entity.pdbx_description
1 polymer ?
#
loop_
_entity_poly.entity_id
_entity_poly.type
_entity_poly.pdbx_seq_one_letter_code
_entity_poly.pdbx_strand_id
1 'polypeptide(L)'
;MSAVTELARKLRPGQVYRRKDLARWSTAVDRHLRQLVAKGRLEKVANGLYMAPRRTRFGNAPAKPEKLVGRFLGDERFLMVSPNAYNGLGVGTTQLHNVPVVYNHKRHGRFKLDGREYDFRMRATLPAHLTEEVLLVDLLHNLERLPEDASSILPKALARARGMDRKRLARAVRDFGSARAERLLSPVLHST
;
A
#
# COMPACT_ATOMS: atom_id res chain seq x y z
N MET A 1 37.77 -10.58 11.26
CA MET A 1 36.54 -10.60 10.43
C MET A 1 36.35 -9.19 9.86
N SER A 2 35.92 -8.99 8.61
CA SER A 2 35.79 -7.63 8.06
C SER A 2 34.47 -6.96 8.47
N ALA A 3 34.46 -5.63 8.62
CA ALA A 3 33.28 -4.86 9.02
C ALA A 3 32.05 -5.10 8.11
N VAL A 4 32.25 -5.31 6.80
CA VAL A 4 31.16 -5.67 5.88
C VAL A 4 30.55 -7.05 6.19
N THR A 5 31.36 -8.00 6.68
CA THR A 5 30.92 -9.34 7.07
C THR A 5 30.09 -9.26 8.35
N GLU A 6 30.47 -8.41 9.30
CA GLU A 6 29.70 -8.16 10.52
C GLU A 6 28.33 -7.54 10.20
N LEU A 7 28.29 -6.55 9.30
CA LEU A 7 27.02 -5.99 8.81
C LEU A 7 26.16 -7.06 8.12
N ALA A 8 26.77 -7.91 7.28
CA ALA A 8 26.06 -8.98 6.58
C ALA A 8 25.39 -10.00 7.51
N ARG A 9 25.95 -10.22 8.72
CA ARG A 9 25.38 -11.10 9.76
C ARG A 9 24.15 -10.49 10.45
N LYS A 10 23.96 -9.18 10.39
CA LYS A 10 22.77 -8.49 10.94
C LYS A 10 21.57 -8.53 9.97
N LEU A 11 21.82 -8.83 8.68
CA LEU A 11 20.78 -8.91 7.67
C LEU A 11 19.93 -10.16 7.87
N ARG A 12 18.61 -9.97 7.86
CA ARG A 12 17.62 -11.04 7.94
C ARG A 12 16.97 -11.23 6.57
N PRO A 13 16.95 -12.44 6.01
CA PRO A 13 16.29 -12.70 4.73
C PRO A 13 14.82 -12.24 4.70
N GLY A 14 14.40 -11.62 3.59
CA GLY A 14 13.06 -11.10 3.39
C GLY A 14 12.74 -9.83 4.19
N GLN A 15 13.76 -9.13 4.71
CA GLN A 15 13.62 -7.83 5.37
C GLN A 15 14.06 -6.68 4.46
N VAL A 16 13.49 -5.51 4.72
CA VAL A 16 13.76 -4.28 3.99
C VAL A 16 14.36 -3.26 4.97
N TYR A 17 15.45 -2.64 4.55
CA TYR A 17 16.26 -1.73 5.33
C TYR A 17 16.39 -0.40 4.61
N ARG A 18 16.22 0.70 5.34
CA ARG A 18 16.69 2.01 4.88
C ARG A 18 18.19 2.10 5.11
N ARG A 19 18.87 2.92 4.31
CA ARG A 19 20.28 3.29 4.54
C ARG A 19 20.53 3.66 6.01
N LYS A 20 19.65 4.48 6.60
CA LYS A 20 19.77 4.92 8.00
C LYS A 20 19.66 3.80 9.04
N ASP A 21 18.97 2.70 8.72
CA ASP A 21 18.87 1.56 9.63
C ASP A 21 20.21 0.81 9.65
N LEU A 22 20.84 0.66 8.49
CA LEU A 22 22.14 -0.01 8.34
C LEU A 22 23.32 0.84 8.83
N ALA A 23 23.19 2.17 8.78
CA ALA A 23 24.20 3.10 9.31
C ALA A 23 24.43 2.92 10.82
N ARG A 24 23.44 2.38 11.56
CA ARG A 24 23.58 2.04 12.99
C ARG A 24 24.60 0.92 13.25
N TRP A 25 24.94 0.15 12.23
CA TRP A 25 25.83 -1.02 12.33
C TRP A 25 27.10 -0.85 11.50
N SER A 26 27.35 0.33 10.92
CA SER A 26 28.44 0.53 9.98
C SER A 26 28.85 1.99 9.88
N THR A 27 30.12 2.26 10.17
CA THR A 27 30.77 3.58 9.99
C THR A 27 31.02 3.94 8.52
N ALA A 28 31.01 2.96 7.60
CA ALA A 28 31.22 3.15 6.16
C ALA A 28 30.03 2.64 5.33
N VAL A 29 28.80 3.04 5.70
CA VAL A 29 27.55 2.44 5.20
C VAL A 29 27.44 2.40 3.67
N ASP A 30 27.83 3.46 2.95
CA ASP A 30 27.69 3.50 1.48
C ASP A 30 28.67 2.55 0.78
N ARG A 31 29.88 2.40 1.33
CA ARG A 31 30.85 1.41 0.85
C ARG A 31 30.34 -0.01 1.08
N HIS A 32 29.86 -0.30 2.29
CA HIS A 32 29.36 -1.64 2.61
C HIS A 32 28.07 -1.98 1.84
N LEU A 33 27.17 -1.02 1.63
CA LEU A 33 26.00 -1.19 0.77
C LEU A 33 26.38 -1.60 -0.65
N ARG A 34 27.31 -0.89 -1.29
CA ARG A 34 27.81 -1.26 -2.63
C ARG A 34 28.38 -2.68 -2.65
N GLN A 35 29.18 -3.05 -1.66
CA GLN A 35 29.75 -4.40 -1.55
C GLN A 35 28.68 -5.48 -1.34
N LEU A 36 27.68 -5.22 -0.49
CA LEU A 36 26.61 -6.18 -0.22
C LEU A 36 25.66 -6.34 -1.41
N VAL A 37 25.41 -5.26 -2.15
CA VAL A 37 24.66 -5.31 -3.41
C VAL A 37 25.42 -6.09 -4.47
N ALA A 38 26.70 -5.80 -4.67
CA ALA A 38 27.55 -6.53 -5.63
C ALA A 38 27.65 -8.04 -5.30
N LYS A 39 27.60 -8.40 -4.01
CA LYS A 39 27.60 -9.80 -3.55
C LYS A 39 26.21 -10.46 -3.53
N GLY A 40 25.16 -9.77 -3.98
CA GLY A 40 23.78 -10.26 -3.96
C GLY A 40 23.22 -10.51 -2.55
N ARG A 41 23.84 -9.93 -1.51
CA ARG A 41 23.37 -9.98 -0.11
C ARG A 41 22.28 -8.95 0.17
N LEU A 42 22.25 -7.89 -0.63
CA LEU A 42 21.21 -6.87 -0.66
C LEU A 42 20.81 -6.59 -2.11
N GLU A 43 19.58 -6.15 -2.30
CA GLU A 43 19.05 -5.64 -3.57
C GLU A 43 18.56 -4.20 -3.34
N LYS A 44 18.88 -3.28 -4.25
CA LYS A 44 18.43 -1.89 -4.16
C LYS A 44 17.01 -1.80 -4.73
N VAL A 45 16.02 -1.64 -3.85
CA VAL A 45 14.60 -1.64 -4.22
C VAL A 45 14.01 -0.24 -4.41
N ALA A 46 14.65 0.78 -3.83
CA ALA A 46 14.35 2.20 -4.09
C ALA A 46 15.55 3.07 -3.69
N ASN A 47 15.47 4.38 -3.89
CA ASN A 47 16.50 5.28 -3.37
C ASN A 47 16.59 5.18 -1.84
N GLY A 48 17.78 4.85 -1.33
CA GLY A 48 18.02 4.67 0.11
C GLY A 48 17.30 3.47 0.75
N LEU A 49 16.71 2.56 -0.04
CA LEU A 49 15.96 1.39 0.43
C LEU A 49 16.53 0.10 -0.18
N TYR A 50 16.78 -0.89 0.66
CA TYR A 50 17.47 -2.13 0.29
C TYR A 50 16.73 -3.33 0.87
N MET A 51 16.58 -4.40 0.09
CA MET A 51 16.02 -5.67 0.55
C MET A 51 17.14 -6.69 0.73
N ALA A 52 17.10 -7.46 1.82
CA ALA A 52 17.86 -8.71 1.90
C ALA A 52 17.02 -9.83 1.28
N PRO A 53 17.41 -10.41 0.12
CA PRO A 53 16.58 -11.37 -0.58
C PRO A 53 16.36 -12.64 0.25
N ARG A 54 15.16 -13.22 0.15
CA ARG A 54 14.86 -14.54 0.71
C ARG A 54 15.00 -15.57 -0.41
N ARG A 55 15.96 -16.48 -0.29
CA ARG A 55 16.12 -17.58 -1.25
C ARG A 55 14.97 -18.59 -1.11
N THR A 56 14.46 -19.01 -2.24
CA THR A 56 13.46 -20.08 -2.38
C THR A 56 13.94 -21.06 -3.46
N ARG A 57 13.26 -22.20 -3.61
CA ARG A 57 13.54 -23.15 -4.69
C ARG A 57 13.38 -22.56 -6.10
N PHE A 58 12.68 -21.43 -6.22
CA PHE A 58 12.42 -20.71 -7.48
C PHE A 58 13.29 -19.45 -7.64
N GLY A 59 14.31 -19.26 -6.80
CA GLY A 59 15.14 -18.05 -6.78
C GLY A 59 14.78 -17.09 -5.64
N ASN A 60 15.16 -15.82 -5.79
CA ASN A 60 14.92 -14.80 -4.78
C ASN A 60 13.43 -14.42 -4.76
N ALA A 61 12.80 -14.55 -3.60
CA ALA A 61 11.45 -14.05 -3.41
C ALA A 61 11.45 -12.53 -3.27
N PRO A 62 10.51 -11.81 -3.94
CA PRO A 62 10.36 -10.38 -3.77
C PRO A 62 9.97 -10.04 -2.33
N ALA A 63 10.21 -8.78 -1.93
CA ALA A 63 9.72 -8.32 -0.65
C ALA A 63 8.19 -8.23 -0.69
N LYS A 64 7.57 -8.53 0.46
CA LYS A 64 6.15 -8.26 0.63
C LYS A 64 5.88 -6.76 0.41
N PRO A 65 4.92 -6.37 -0.44
CA PRO A 65 4.62 -4.97 -0.71
C PRO A 65 4.43 -4.12 0.55
N GLU A 66 3.76 -4.66 1.57
CA GLU A 66 3.50 -3.98 2.85
C GLU A 66 4.81 -3.66 3.57
N LYS A 67 5.79 -4.58 3.55
CA LYS A 67 7.11 -4.31 4.13
C LYS A 67 7.88 -3.25 3.35
N LEU A 68 7.83 -3.28 2.02
CA LEU A 68 8.47 -2.26 1.20
C LEU A 68 7.91 -0.88 1.51
N VAL A 69 6.58 -0.77 1.46
CA VAL A 69 5.84 0.46 1.73
C VAL A 69 6.08 0.95 3.16
N GLY A 70 5.92 0.10 4.17
CA GLY A 70 6.09 0.47 5.58
C GLY A 70 7.52 0.95 5.88
N ARG A 71 8.53 0.27 5.32
CA ARG A 71 9.94 0.71 5.48
C ARG A 71 10.25 1.97 4.68
N PHE A 72 9.66 2.14 3.50
CA PHE A 72 9.78 3.36 2.69
C PHE A 72 9.19 4.59 3.39
N LEU A 73 8.01 4.44 3.99
CA LEU A 73 7.35 5.46 4.82
C LEU A 73 8.08 5.66 6.15
N GLY A 74 8.67 4.59 6.70
CA GLY A 74 9.10 4.57 8.08
C GLY A 74 7.94 4.66 9.05
N ASP A 75 6.80 4.11 8.68
CA ASP A 75 5.56 4.06 9.45
C ASP A 75 4.83 2.78 9.06
N GLU A 76 4.20 2.12 10.02
CA GLU A 76 3.35 0.96 9.76
C GLU A 76 1.87 1.35 9.64
N ARG A 77 1.54 2.64 9.89
CA ARG A 77 0.18 3.18 9.74
C ARG A 77 -0.03 3.65 8.30
N PHE A 78 -0.48 2.72 7.47
CA PHE A 78 -0.90 2.98 6.10
C PHE A 78 -1.97 1.96 5.69
N LEU A 79 -2.78 2.32 4.70
CA LEU A 79 -3.76 1.44 4.08
C LEU A 79 -3.39 1.26 2.61
N MET A 80 -3.19 0.02 2.17
CA MET A 80 -2.97 -0.31 0.76
C MET A 80 -4.27 -0.79 0.15
N VAL A 81 -4.67 -0.16 -0.97
CA VAL A 81 -5.82 -0.60 -1.75
C VAL A 81 -5.35 -0.93 -3.16
N SER A 82 -5.51 -2.20 -3.54
CA SER A 82 -5.35 -2.62 -4.93
C SER A 82 -6.68 -2.36 -5.65
N PRO A 83 -6.70 -1.73 -6.84
CA PRO A 83 -7.96 -1.54 -7.57
C PRO A 83 -8.71 -2.86 -7.83
N ASN A 84 -8.00 -3.96 -8.05
CA ASN A 84 -8.60 -5.29 -8.21
C ASN A 84 -9.41 -5.75 -6.97
N ALA A 85 -9.21 -5.13 -5.80
CA ALA A 85 -10.01 -5.44 -4.61
C ALA A 85 -11.49 -5.09 -4.83
N TYR A 86 -11.80 -4.09 -5.65
CA TYR A 86 -13.18 -3.69 -5.97
C TYR A 86 -14.01 -4.82 -6.56
N ASN A 87 -13.39 -5.81 -7.20
CA ASN A 87 -14.09 -6.97 -7.76
C ASN A 87 -14.82 -7.76 -6.66
N GLY A 88 -14.28 -7.78 -5.43
CA GLY A 88 -14.92 -8.39 -4.28
C GLY A 88 -16.23 -7.71 -3.86
N LEU A 89 -16.49 -6.47 -4.29
CA LEU A 89 -17.75 -5.77 -4.03
C LEU A 89 -18.89 -6.20 -4.97
N GLY A 90 -18.60 -6.95 -6.05
CA GLY A 90 -19.60 -7.41 -7.00
C GLY A 90 -20.23 -6.29 -7.85
N VAL A 91 -19.54 -5.16 -8.02
CA VAL A 91 -20.06 -3.96 -8.71
C VAL A 91 -19.71 -3.89 -10.20
N GLY A 92 -19.10 -4.94 -10.75
CA GLY A 92 -18.76 -5.05 -12.16
C GLY A 92 -17.42 -4.42 -12.56
N THR A 93 -16.49 -4.22 -11.62
CA THR A 93 -15.09 -3.95 -11.97
C THR A 93 -14.45 -5.25 -12.47
N THR A 94 -13.76 -5.18 -13.59
CA THR A 94 -13.20 -6.37 -14.27
C THR A 94 -11.83 -6.13 -14.86
N GLN A 95 -11.42 -4.86 -15.02
CA GLN A 95 -10.12 -4.55 -15.58
C GLN A 95 -9.01 -4.70 -14.53
N LEU A 96 -7.88 -5.27 -14.96
CA LEU A 96 -6.69 -5.40 -14.13
C LEU A 96 -5.95 -4.06 -14.07
N HIS A 97 -6.08 -3.34 -12.95
CA HIS A 97 -5.23 -2.17 -12.69
C HIS A 97 -4.13 -2.50 -11.69
N ASN A 98 -2.91 -2.15 -12.08
CA ASN A 98 -1.73 -2.67 -11.43
C ASN A 98 -1.07 -1.72 -10.42
N VAL A 99 -1.52 -0.46 -10.34
CA VAL A 99 -0.97 0.55 -9.44
C VAL A 99 -1.81 0.63 -8.16
N PRO A 100 -1.34 0.09 -7.02
CA PRO A 100 -2.04 0.22 -5.75
C PRO A 100 -1.98 1.65 -5.24
N VAL A 101 -3.06 2.07 -4.57
CA VAL A 101 -3.06 3.30 -3.80
C VAL A 101 -2.58 3.02 -2.39
N VAL A 102 -1.66 3.84 -1.88
CA VAL A 102 -1.13 3.76 -0.52
C VAL A 102 -1.56 5.00 0.25
N TYR A 103 -2.64 4.88 1.00
CA TYR A 103 -3.09 5.93 1.90
C TYR A 103 -2.21 5.94 3.16
N ASN A 104 -1.63 7.09 3.48
CA ASN A 104 -0.61 7.21 4.52
C ASN A 104 -0.58 8.63 5.11
N HIS A 105 0.27 8.88 6.11
CA HIS A 105 0.39 10.19 6.76
C HIS A 105 1.66 10.98 6.39
N LYS A 106 2.53 10.48 5.50
CA LYS A 106 3.91 10.99 5.35
C LYS A 106 4.30 11.42 3.94
N ARG A 107 3.75 10.82 2.90
CA ARG A 107 4.17 10.99 1.50
C ARG A 107 2.98 11.06 0.57
N HIS A 108 3.09 11.94 -0.42
CA HIS A 108 2.16 12.07 -1.53
C HIS A 108 2.93 11.93 -2.86
N GLY A 109 2.32 11.32 -3.88
CA GLY A 109 2.88 11.17 -5.22
C GLY A 109 3.15 9.73 -5.63
N ARG A 110 3.63 9.56 -6.87
CA ARG A 110 3.94 8.23 -7.43
C ARG A 110 5.37 7.83 -7.10
N PHE A 111 5.54 6.60 -6.62
CA PHE A 111 6.85 6.04 -6.30
C PHE A 111 6.99 4.63 -6.86
N LYS A 112 8.18 4.31 -7.39
CA LYS A 112 8.54 2.97 -7.83
C LYS A 112 9.32 2.26 -6.72
N LEU A 113 8.76 1.19 -6.17
CA LEU A 113 9.39 0.33 -5.16
C LEU A 113 9.50 -1.08 -5.73
N ASP A 114 10.72 -1.61 -5.76
CA ASP A 114 11.02 -2.95 -6.27
C ASP A 114 10.45 -3.19 -7.69
N GLY A 115 10.63 -2.21 -8.57
CA GLY A 115 10.12 -2.29 -9.94
C GLY A 115 8.63 -1.97 -10.13
N ARG A 116 7.83 -1.92 -9.06
CA ARG A 116 6.38 -1.67 -9.11
C ARG A 116 6.04 -0.22 -8.76
N GLU A 117 5.12 0.38 -9.51
CA GLU A 117 4.57 1.71 -9.19
C GLU A 117 3.49 1.64 -8.11
N TYR A 118 3.45 2.66 -7.26
CA TYR A 118 2.46 2.88 -6.22
C TYR A 118 2.05 4.36 -6.22
N ASP A 119 0.76 4.63 -6.00
CA ASP A 119 0.22 5.98 -5.84
C ASP A 119 0.05 6.29 -4.35
N PHE A 120 0.98 7.03 -3.77
CA PHE A 120 0.93 7.42 -2.36
C PHE A 120 0.04 8.65 -2.19
N ARG A 121 -0.95 8.56 -1.29
CA ARG A 121 -1.88 9.65 -1.01
C ARG A 121 -1.95 9.92 0.48
N MET A 122 -1.78 11.18 0.85
CA MET A 122 -1.87 11.58 2.24
C MET A 122 -3.32 11.69 2.70
N ARG A 123 -3.60 11.18 3.90
CA ARG A 123 -4.86 11.35 4.62
C ARG A 123 -4.58 11.75 6.06
N ALA A 124 -5.46 12.55 6.64
CA ALA A 124 -5.41 12.91 8.05
C ALA A 124 -5.75 11.70 8.93
N THR A 125 -6.74 10.92 8.52
CA THR A 125 -7.22 9.72 9.20
C THR A 125 -7.12 8.50 8.29
N LEU A 126 -6.90 7.34 8.88
CA LEU A 126 -6.84 6.05 8.17
C LEU A 126 -7.60 5.00 8.96
N PRO A 127 -8.39 4.14 8.31
CA PRO A 127 -8.97 2.98 8.96
C PRO A 127 -7.87 1.96 9.27
N ALA A 128 -8.06 1.18 10.34
CA ALA A 128 -7.11 0.15 10.74
C ALA A 128 -7.03 -1.02 9.74
N HIS A 129 -8.14 -1.32 9.05
CA HIS A 129 -8.28 -2.44 8.14
C HIS A 129 -9.10 -2.06 6.91
N LEU A 130 -8.81 -2.70 5.78
CA LEU A 130 -9.60 -2.60 4.55
C LEU A 130 -10.82 -3.53 4.65
N THR A 131 -11.89 -3.08 5.31
CA THR A 131 -13.19 -3.78 5.29
C THR A 131 -13.92 -3.53 3.98
N GLU A 132 -14.99 -4.27 3.71
CA GLU A 132 -15.82 -4.02 2.51
C GLU A 132 -16.41 -2.61 2.50
N GLU A 133 -16.82 -2.09 3.66
CA GLU A 133 -17.36 -0.73 3.77
C GLU A 133 -16.30 0.32 3.48
N VAL A 134 -15.07 0.15 3.99
CA VAL A 134 -13.94 1.02 3.66
C VAL A 134 -13.62 0.95 2.17
N LEU A 135 -13.63 -0.24 1.59
CA LEU A 135 -13.37 -0.47 0.18
C LEU A 135 -14.44 0.17 -0.72
N LEU A 136 -15.71 0.11 -0.33
CA LEU A 136 -16.80 0.78 -1.03
C LEU A 136 -16.65 2.31 -0.96
N VAL A 137 -16.30 2.85 0.21
CA VAL A 137 -16.01 4.28 0.38
C VAL A 137 -14.82 4.70 -0.50
N ASP A 138 -13.78 3.87 -0.58
CA ASP A 138 -12.63 4.09 -1.46
C ASP A 138 -13.02 4.09 -2.94
N LEU A 139 -13.86 3.14 -3.36
CA LEU A 139 -14.37 3.05 -4.72
C LEU A 139 -15.12 4.33 -5.10
N LEU A 140 -16.03 4.80 -4.24
CA LEU A 140 -16.81 6.00 -4.51
C LEU A 140 -15.94 7.27 -4.53
N HIS A 141 -14.87 7.31 -3.72
CA HIS A 141 -13.87 8.37 -3.79
C HIS A 141 -13.12 8.36 -5.14
N ASN A 142 -12.80 7.18 -5.67
CA ASN A 142 -11.99 6.98 -6.86
C ASN A 142 -12.79 6.80 -8.16
N LEU A 143 -14.11 6.91 -8.11
CA LEU A 143 -14.99 6.49 -9.20
C LEU A 143 -14.62 7.07 -10.57
N GLU A 144 -14.25 8.35 -10.65
CA GLU A 144 -13.87 9.03 -11.91
C GLU A 144 -12.44 8.72 -12.37
N ARG A 145 -11.66 8.01 -11.55
CA ARG A 145 -10.31 7.54 -11.86
C ARG A 145 -10.28 6.07 -12.25
N LEU A 146 -11.43 5.39 -12.16
CA LEU A 146 -11.60 4.06 -12.70
C LEU A 146 -11.74 4.17 -14.23
N PRO A 147 -11.18 3.22 -14.98
CA PRO A 147 -11.36 3.18 -16.43
C PRO A 147 -12.68 2.53 -16.83
N GLU A 148 -13.34 1.80 -15.95
CA GLU A 148 -14.75 1.45 -16.14
C GLU A 148 -15.65 2.70 -16.03
N ASP A 149 -16.78 2.68 -16.75
CA ASP A 149 -17.73 3.78 -16.75
C ASP A 149 -18.38 3.95 -15.36
N ALA A 150 -18.11 5.11 -14.74
CA ALA A 150 -18.70 5.54 -13.48
C ALA A 150 -20.23 5.45 -13.45
N SER A 151 -20.90 5.70 -14.58
CA SER A 151 -22.36 5.65 -14.70
C SER A 151 -22.90 4.22 -14.52
N SER A 152 -22.10 3.22 -14.90
CA SER A 152 -22.44 1.80 -14.78
C SER A 152 -22.14 1.23 -13.38
N ILE A 153 -21.12 1.77 -12.70
CA ILE A 153 -20.67 1.31 -11.38
C ILE A 153 -21.49 1.93 -10.25
N LEU A 154 -21.76 3.25 -10.32
CA LEU A 154 -22.36 3.97 -9.21
C LEU A 154 -23.70 3.36 -8.74
N PRO A 155 -24.67 3.03 -9.62
CA PRO A 155 -25.93 2.43 -9.17
C PRO A 155 -25.71 1.09 -8.44
N LYS A 156 -24.77 0.27 -8.91
CA LYS A 156 -24.43 -1.03 -8.30
C LYS A 156 -23.72 -0.86 -6.96
N ALA A 157 -22.81 0.11 -6.86
CA ALA A 157 -22.14 0.46 -5.62
C ALA A 157 -23.15 0.95 -4.56
N LEU A 158 -24.11 1.80 -4.95
CA LEU A 158 -25.18 2.25 -4.04
C LEU A 158 -26.14 1.12 -3.66
N ALA A 159 -26.47 0.20 -4.58
CA ALA A 159 -27.25 -0.99 -4.26
C ALA A 159 -26.51 -1.89 -3.26
N ARG A 160 -25.21 -2.12 -3.47
CA ARG A 160 -24.35 -2.86 -2.53
C ARG A 160 -24.33 -2.17 -1.16
N ALA A 161 -24.21 -0.85 -1.12
CA ALA A 161 -24.21 -0.05 0.11
C ALA A 161 -25.46 -0.28 0.98
N ARG A 162 -26.64 -0.37 0.36
CA ARG A 162 -27.91 -0.62 1.06
C ARG A 162 -27.98 -1.99 1.74
N GLY A 163 -27.21 -2.96 1.27
CA GLY A 163 -27.11 -4.30 1.86
C GLY A 163 -26.02 -4.45 2.92
N MET A 164 -25.22 -3.41 3.18
CA MET A 164 -24.14 -3.44 4.18
C MET A 164 -24.64 -3.10 5.59
N ASP A 165 -23.85 -3.44 6.61
CA ASP A 165 -24.08 -2.97 7.97
C ASP A 165 -23.98 -1.44 8.02
N ARG A 166 -25.11 -0.77 8.27
CA ARG A 166 -25.22 0.69 8.27
C ARG A 166 -24.30 1.36 9.29
N LYS A 167 -24.07 0.76 10.46
CA LYS A 167 -23.19 1.32 11.50
C LYS A 167 -21.72 1.24 11.07
N ARG A 168 -21.32 0.13 10.45
CA ARG A 168 -19.96 -0.04 9.88
C ARG A 168 -19.74 0.88 8.69
N LEU A 169 -20.73 1.04 7.82
CA LEU A 169 -20.65 1.94 6.67
C LEU A 169 -20.57 3.41 7.11
N ALA A 170 -21.40 3.84 8.06
CA ALA A 170 -21.31 5.19 8.62
C ALA A 170 -19.94 5.45 9.28
N ARG A 171 -19.38 4.46 9.97
CA ARG A 171 -18.01 4.53 10.52
C ARG A 171 -16.96 4.68 9.42
N ALA A 172 -17.03 3.89 8.36
CA ALA A 172 -16.10 3.97 7.22
C ALA A 172 -16.16 5.34 6.54
N VAL A 173 -17.38 5.88 6.34
CA VAL A 173 -17.57 7.23 5.78
C VAL A 173 -16.97 8.30 6.69
N ARG A 174 -17.20 8.26 8.00
CA ARG A 174 -16.63 9.24 8.92
C ARG A 174 -15.11 9.16 9.00
N ASP A 175 -14.55 7.95 9.06
CA ASP A 175 -13.13 7.75 9.36
C ASP A 175 -12.24 7.85 8.11
N PHE A 176 -12.80 7.62 6.91
CA PHE A 176 -12.06 7.54 5.65
C PHE A 176 -12.73 8.22 4.44
N GLY A 177 -13.95 8.72 4.61
CA GLY A 177 -14.72 9.36 3.56
C GLY A 177 -14.04 10.58 2.94
N SER A 178 -14.50 10.87 1.73
CA SER A 178 -14.28 12.16 1.09
C SER A 178 -15.62 12.85 0.96
N ALA A 179 -15.63 14.18 0.79
CA ALA A 179 -16.87 14.93 0.56
C ALA A 179 -17.74 14.33 -0.56
N ARG A 180 -17.12 13.75 -1.60
CA ARG A 180 -17.82 13.00 -2.66
C ARG A 180 -18.51 11.75 -2.12
N ALA A 181 -17.76 10.88 -1.44
CA ALA A 181 -18.30 9.63 -0.91
C ALA A 181 -19.39 9.87 0.14
N GLU A 182 -19.19 10.87 1.01
CA GLU A 182 -20.18 11.33 1.99
C GLU A 182 -21.48 11.78 1.31
N ARG A 183 -21.38 12.64 0.29
CA ARG A 183 -22.56 13.10 -0.46
C ARG A 183 -23.29 11.94 -1.15
N LEU A 184 -22.56 11.01 -1.76
CA LEU A 184 -23.15 9.87 -2.47
C LEU A 184 -23.81 8.86 -1.53
N LEU A 185 -23.25 8.66 -0.33
CA LEU A 185 -23.76 7.70 0.65
C LEU A 185 -24.77 8.30 1.61
N SER A 186 -24.90 9.63 1.69
CA SER A 186 -25.86 10.29 2.56
C SER A 186 -27.30 9.78 2.39
N PRO A 187 -27.83 9.61 1.16
CA PRO A 187 -29.17 9.05 0.98
C PRO A 187 -29.32 7.61 1.49
N VAL A 188 -28.25 6.81 1.46
CA VAL A 188 -28.24 5.42 1.95
C VAL A 188 -28.14 5.37 3.48
N LEU A 189 -27.39 6.29 4.08
CA LEU A 189 -27.17 6.33 5.52
C LEU A 189 -28.27 7.04 6.31
N HIS A 190 -29.13 7.81 5.64
CA HIS A 190 -30.23 8.56 6.27
C HIS A 190 -31.62 8.13 5.80
N SER A 191 -31.73 7.13 4.90
CA SER A 191 -33.03 6.53 4.61
C SER A 191 -33.54 5.78 5.84
N THR A 192 -34.70 6.19 6.36
CA THR A 192 -35.43 5.49 7.43
C THR A 192 -35.80 4.09 7.01
#